data_AF-A0A1G0Z1F1-F1
#
_entry.id   AF-A0A1G0Z1F1-F1
#
_cell.length_a   1.000
_cell.length_b   1.000
_cell.length_c   1.000
_cell.angle_alpha   90.00
_cell.angle_beta   90.00
_cell.angle_gamma   90.00
#
_symmetry.space_group_name_H-M   'P 1'
#
loop_
_entity.id
_entity.type
_entity.pdbx_description
1 polymer ?
#
loop_
_entity_poly.entity_id
_entity_poly.type
_entity_poly.pdbx_seq_one_letter_code
_entity_poly.pdbx_strand_id
1 'polypeptide(L)'
;MKYSTIILGSILTISSFGANANNKMDPYSLIDGYDFDIKCAHGNYAKSSLNSGLCYSVIQQSVYAFYMATGAQYNERTTQCYYKHINFAQKTLLMGIKEVEYFYNKHPEYLSLGIAYAFHLSTLNKYPIPKKCLSQIPN
;
A
#
# COMPACT_ATOMS: atom_id res chain seq x y z
N MET A 1 34.56 -33.62 -38.64
CA MET A 1 34.53 -32.22 -38.15
C MET A 1 33.73 -32.22 -36.86
N LYS A 2 34.39 -31.92 -35.73
CA LYS A 2 33.81 -31.97 -34.37
C LYS A 2 33.33 -30.57 -33.99
N TYR A 3 32.04 -30.42 -33.68
CA TYR A 3 31.51 -29.21 -33.06
C TYR A 3 31.47 -29.44 -31.54
N SER A 4 32.30 -28.68 -30.82
CA SER A 4 32.23 -28.61 -29.36
C SER A 4 31.17 -27.61 -28.95
N THR A 5 30.15 -28.10 -28.26
CA THR A 5 29.14 -27.31 -27.55
C THR A 5 29.80 -26.57 -26.38
N ILE A 6 29.74 -25.24 -26.36
CA ILE A 6 30.07 -24.43 -25.19
C ILE A 6 28.76 -23.92 -24.60
N ILE A 7 28.41 -24.45 -23.43
CA ILE A 7 27.30 -23.96 -22.60
C ILE A 7 27.83 -22.72 -21.86
N LEU A 8 27.39 -21.52 -22.25
CA LEU A 8 27.57 -20.32 -21.43
C LEU A 8 26.61 -20.41 -20.23
N GLY A 9 27.13 -20.91 -19.10
CA GLY A 9 26.48 -20.75 -17.80
C GLY A 9 26.69 -19.34 -17.28
N SER A 10 25.70 -18.47 -17.47
CA SER A 10 25.64 -17.17 -16.82
C SER A 10 25.49 -17.36 -15.31
N ILE A 11 26.56 -17.13 -14.56
CA ILE A 11 26.51 -17.02 -13.10
C ILE A 11 25.82 -15.69 -12.79
N LEU A 12 24.52 -15.75 -12.47
CA LEU A 12 23.82 -14.69 -11.75
C LEU A 12 24.45 -14.59 -10.36
N THR A 13 25.40 -13.68 -10.20
CA THR A 13 25.81 -13.21 -8.88
C THR A 13 24.63 -12.46 -8.28
N ILE A 14 23.86 -13.15 -7.45
CA ILE A 14 22.95 -12.53 -6.50
C ILE A 14 23.85 -11.75 -5.54
N SER A 15 23.91 -10.43 -5.72
CA SER A 15 24.38 -9.55 -4.67
C SER A 15 23.40 -9.70 -3.51
N SER A 16 23.79 -10.51 -2.53
CA SER A 16 23.20 -10.52 -1.20
C SER A 16 23.27 -9.09 -0.67
N PHE A 17 22.15 -8.36 -0.74
CA PHE A 17 21.97 -7.18 0.09
C PHE A 17 22.08 -7.66 1.52
N GLY A 18 23.27 -7.50 2.10
CA GLY A 18 23.47 -7.60 3.52
C GLY A 18 22.62 -6.50 4.15
N ALA A 19 21.43 -6.87 4.61
CA ALA A 19 20.62 -6.03 5.49
C ALA A 19 21.41 -5.89 6.80
N ASN A 20 22.26 -4.88 6.85
CA ASN A 20 22.93 -4.49 8.08
C ASN A 20 21.88 -3.76 8.94
N ALA A 21 21.11 -4.55 9.69
CA ALA A 21 20.05 -4.10 10.58
C ALA A 21 20.62 -3.41 11.82
N ASN A 22 21.28 -2.27 11.62
CA ASN A 22 21.35 -1.25 12.66
C ASN A 22 20.05 -0.43 12.57
N ASN A 23 18.94 -1.05 12.97
CA ASN A 23 17.58 -0.49 13.00
C ASN A 23 17.49 0.66 14.02
N LYS A 24 18.10 1.81 13.69
CA LYS A 24 17.59 3.08 14.19
C LYS A 24 16.42 3.43 13.29
N MET A 25 15.20 3.18 13.79
CA MET A 25 13.96 3.59 13.12
C MET A 25 14.11 5.07 12.75
N ASP A 26 14.08 5.37 11.45
CA ASP A 26 14.17 6.76 10.99
C ASP A 26 12.94 7.49 11.53
N PRO A 27 13.12 8.50 12.41
CA PRO A 27 11.99 9.16 13.03
C PRO A 27 11.10 9.88 12.01
N TYR A 28 11.58 10.09 10.78
CA TYR A 28 10.91 10.81 9.70
C TYR A 28 10.34 9.93 8.59
N SER A 29 10.37 8.60 8.73
CA SER A 29 9.77 7.69 7.75
C SER A 29 8.72 6.75 8.34
N LEU A 30 7.80 6.32 7.48
CA LEU A 30 6.90 5.20 7.69
C LEU A 30 7.07 4.25 6.51
N ILE A 31 7.76 3.13 6.71
CA ILE A 31 8.12 2.21 5.64
C ILE A 31 7.08 1.09 5.54
N ASP A 32 6.75 0.47 6.67
CA ASP A 32 5.92 -0.72 6.74
C ASP A 32 4.88 -0.66 7.87
N GLY A 33 4.21 -1.79 8.12
CA GLY A 33 3.22 -1.93 9.19
C GLY A 33 3.82 -1.83 10.60
N TYR A 34 5.09 -2.19 10.81
CA TYR A 34 5.72 -2.04 12.13
C TYR A 34 5.91 -0.56 12.48
N ASP A 35 6.41 0.25 11.54
CA ASP A 35 6.52 1.70 11.73
C ASP A 35 5.14 2.34 11.98
N PHE A 36 4.14 1.89 11.22
CA PHE A 36 2.76 2.36 11.34
C PHE A 36 2.15 2.03 12.71
N ASP A 37 2.38 0.83 13.23
CA ASP A 37 1.86 0.43 14.54
C ASP A 37 2.41 1.32 15.66
N ILE A 38 3.72 1.56 15.63
CA ILE A 38 4.42 2.39 16.63
C ILE A 38 3.99 3.86 16.55
N LYS A 39 3.86 4.43 15.34
CA LYS A 39 3.66 5.88 15.15
C LYS A 39 2.21 6.29 14.93
N CYS A 40 1.37 5.40 14.39
CA CYS A 40 0.02 5.75 13.93
C CYS A 40 -1.09 4.99 14.66
N ALA A 41 -0.94 3.69 14.91
CA ALA A 41 -1.99 2.88 15.54
C ALA A 41 -2.27 3.28 16.99
N HIS A 42 -3.38 2.81 17.56
CA HIS A 42 -3.71 2.97 18.99
C HIS A 42 -3.74 4.41 19.50
N GLY A 43 -3.99 5.37 18.60
CA GLY A 43 -3.98 6.80 18.91
C GLY A 43 -2.60 7.45 18.91
N ASN A 44 -1.53 6.72 18.55
CA ASN A 44 -0.18 7.25 18.47
C ASN A 44 -0.03 8.39 17.45
N TYR A 45 -0.90 8.42 16.41
CA TYR A 45 -0.96 9.52 15.44
C TYR A 45 -1.20 10.88 16.11
N ALA A 46 -1.89 10.94 17.26
CA ALA A 46 -2.24 12.17 17.96
C ALA A 46 -1.21 12.60 19.02
N LYS A 47 -0.22 11.76 19.31
CA LYS A 47 0.75 12.02 20.40
C LYS A 47 1.76 13.13 20.08
N SER A 48 1.99 13.43 18.81
CA SER A 48 2.87 14.51 18.37
C SER A 48 2.45 15.05 17.01
N SER A 49 2.84 16.30 16.72
CA SER A 49 2.64 16.90 15.38
C SER A 49 3.39 16.14 14.30
N LEU A 50 4.56 15.59 14.62
CA LEU A 50 5.34 14.75 13.71
C LEU A 50 4.59 13.47 13.35
N ASN A 51 4.08 12.72 14.34
CA ASN A 51 3.31 11.50 14.09
C ASN A 51 2.05 11.82 13.27
N SER A 52 1.32 12.87 13.64
CA SER A 52 0.13 13.31 12.91
C SER A 52 0.45 13.58 11.43
N GLY A 53 1.51 14.34 11.17
CA GLY A 53 1.98 14.63 9.82
C GLY A 53 2.34 13.37 9.03
N LEU A 54 3.19 12.50 9.60
CA LEU A 54 3.61 11.25 8.94
C LEU A 54 2.41 10.36 8.61
N CYS A 55 1.53 10.12 9.58
CA CYS A 55 0.37 9.25 9.41
C CYS A 55 -0.63 9.81 8.40
N TYR A 56 -0.86 11.13 8.41
CA TYR A 56 -1.75 11.77 7.43
C TYR A 56 -1.16 11.74 6.01
N SER A 57 0.14 12.03 5.88
CA SER A 57 0.82 11.96 4.59
C SER A 57 0.82 10.56 4.00
N VAL A 58 1.12 9.52 4.78
CA VAL A 58 1.14 8.14 4.25
C VAL A 58 -0.25 7.64 3.86
N ILE A 59 -1.30 8.01 4.61
CA ILE A 59 -2.68 7.67 4.23
C ILE A 59 -3.09 8.43 2.97
N GLN A 60 -2.76 9.71 2.84
CA GLN A 60 -3.06 10.48 1.64
C GLN A 60 -2.36 9.90 0.40
N GLN A 61 -1.08 9.53 0.53
CA GLN A 61 -0.34 8.84 -0.52
C GLN A 61 -0.95 7.48 -0.87
N SER A 62 -1.42 6.73 0.14
CA SER A 62 -2.10 5.44 -0.07
C SER A 62 -3.43 5.61 -0.82
N VAL A 63 -4.19 6.67 -0.56
CA VAL A 63 -5.40 7.01 -1.33
C VAL A 63 -5.06 7.32 -2.79
N TYR A 64 -3.98 8.05 -3.07
CA TYR A 64 -3.55 8.30 -4.44
C TYR A 64 -3.04 7.05 -5.14
N ALA A 65 -2.27 6.20 -4.45
CA ALA A 65 -1.83 4.91 -4.97
C ALA A 65 -3.03 4.00 -5.31
N PHE A 66 -4.07 4.01 -4.47
CA PHE A 66 -5.32 3.31 -4.74
C PHE A 66 -6.02 3.81 -6.01
N TYR A 67 -6.05 5.13 -6.24
CA TYR A 67 -6.64 5.75 -7.44
C TYR A 67 -5.92 5.26 -8.69
N MET A 68 -4.58 5.37 -8.66
CA MET A 68 -3.72 5.02 -9.77
C MET A 68 -3.79 3.52 -10.08
N ALA A 69 -3.78 2.66 -9.06
CA ALA A 69 -3.90 1.21 -9.24
C ALA A 69 -5.24 0.81 -9.87
N THR A 70 -6.35 1.39 -9.40
CA THR A 70 -7.68 1.14 -9.98
C THR A 70 -7.76 1.64 -11.42
N GLY A 71 -7.19 2.82 -11.69
CA GLY A 71 -7.14 3.41 -13.04
C GLY A 71 -6.35 2.57 -14.03
N ALA A 72 -5.19 2.06 -13.60
CA ALA A 72 -4.34 1.20 -14.41
C ALA A 72 -4.98 -0.16 -14.71
N GLN A 73 -5.72 -0.72 -13.76
CA GLN A 73 -6.36 -2.03 -13.92
C GLN A 73 -7.63 -1.99 -14.78
N TYR A 74 -8.42 -0.91 -14.70
CA TYR A 74 -9.71 -0.81 -15.38
C TYR A 74 -9.74 0.29 -16.42
N ASN A 75 -9.85 1.55 -15.98
CA ASN A 75 -9.78 2.80 -16.74
C ASN A 75 -10.23 3.97 -15.83
N GLU A 76 -10.10 5.20 -16.32
CA GLU A 76 -10.50 6.40 -15.59
C GLU A 76 -12.00 6.42 -15.23
N ARG A 77 -12.89 6.03 -16.16
CA ARG A 77 -14.35 6.08 -15.94
C ARG A 77 -14.80 5.12 -14.83
N THR A 78 -14.31 3.89 -14.83
CA THR A 78 -14.56 2.90 -13.77
C THR A 78 -14.04 3.42 -12.43
N THR A 79 -12.83 3.99 -12.43
CA THR A 79 -12.22 4.55 -11.22
C THR A 79 -13.05 5.69 -10.65
N GLN A 80 -13.46 6.65 -11.48
CA GLN A 80 -14.32 7.76 -11.03
C GLN A 80 -15.68 7.28 -10.49
N CYS A 81 -16.31 6.30 -11.14
CA CYS A 81 -17.55 5.68 -10.64
C CYS A 81 -17.35 5.05 -9.26
N TYR A 82 -16.25 4.30 -9.10
CA TYR A 82 -15.93 3.61 -7.87
C TYR A 82 -15.55 4.59 -6.74
N TYR A 83 -14.82 5.65 -7.05
CA TYR A 83 -14.48 6.72 -6.11
C TYR A 83 -15.71 7.42 -5.56
N LYS A 84 -16.71 7.69 -6.42
CA LYS A 84 -18.01 8.22 -6.01
C LYS A 84 -18.78 7.23 -5.14
N HIS A 85 -18.69 5.92 -5.43
CA HIS A 85 -19.34 4.89 -4.64
C HIS A 85 -18.78 4.78 -3.22
N ILE A 86 -17.46 4.82 -3.06
CA ILE A 86 -16.79 4.81 -1.74
C ILE A 86 -17.00 6.13 -1.00
N ASN A 87 -17.29 7.21 -1.73
CA ASN A 87 -17.43 8.56 -1.21
C ASN A 87 -16.14 9.04 -0.52
N PHE A 88 -15.00 8.89 -1.23
CA PHE A 88 -13.69 9.28 -0.70
C PHE A 88 -13.62 10.76 -0.27
N ALA A 89 -14.40 11.65 -0.88
CA ALA A 89 -14.45 13.06 -0.48
C ALA A 89 -14.92 13.28 0.97
N GLN A 90 -15.69 12.34 1.53
CA GLN A 90 -16.14 12.37 2.93
C GLN A 90 -15.28 11.49 3.86
N LYS A 91 -14.34 10.71 3.32
CA LYS A 91 -13.42 9.91 4.14
C LYS A 91 -12.34 10.82 4.72
N THR A 92 -12.22 10.85 6.04
CA THR A 92 -11.14 11.57 6.71
C THR A 92 -9.86 10.73 6.67
N LEU A 93 -8.70 11.39 6.77
CA LEU A 93 -7.42 10.69 6.92
C LEU A 93 -7.41 9.80 8.17
N LEU A 94 -8.12 10.19 9.23
CA LEU A 94 -8.33 9.37 10.42
C LEU A 94 -9.04 8.05 10.10
N MET A 95 -10.06 8.06 9.23
CA MET A 95 -10.70 6.82 8.79
C MET A 95 -9.72 5.91 8.06
N GLY A 96 -8.83 6.47 7.24
CA GLY A 96 -7.77 5.71 6.59
C GLY A 96 -6.77 5.10 7.57
N ILE A 97 -6.36 5.85 8.62
CA ILE A 97 -5.53 5.31 9.70
C ILE A 97 -6.21 4.10 10.34
N LYS A 98 -7.51 4.23 10.66
CA LYS A 98 -8.28 3.14 11.29
C LYS A 98 -8.50 1.94 10.37
N GLU A 99 -8.60 2.15 9.06
CA GLU A 99 -8.69 1.05 8.09
C GLU A 99 -7.39 0.25 8.02
N VAL A 100 -6.23 0.92 8.01
CA VAL A 100 -4.91 0.26 8.03
C VAL A 100 -4.65 -0.41 9.38
N GLU A 101 -4.92 0.26 10.50
CA GLU A 101 -4.82 -0.31 11.84
C GLU A 101 -5.66 -1.58 11.97
N TYR A 102 -6.90 -1.55 11.49
CA TYR A 102 -7.76 -2.74 11.49
C TYR A 102 -7.19 -3.89 10.65
N PHE A 103 -6.63 -3.57 9.47
CA PHE A 103 -6.04 -4.59 8.59
C PHE A 103 -4.87 -5.30 9.25
N TYR A 104 -3.89 -4.57 9.80
CA TYR A 104 -2.73 -5.18 10.44
C TYR A 104 -3.08 -5.94 11.73
N ASN A 105 -4.05 -5.46 12.50
CA ASN A 105 -4.56 -6.20 13.66
C ASN A 105 -5.19 -7.54 13.28
N LYS A 106 -5.88 -7.59 12.14
CA LYS A 106 -6.51 -8.82 11.64
C LYS A 106 -5.52 -9.75 10.94
N HIS A 107 -4.48 -9.19 10.34
CA HIS A 107 -3.51 -9.91 9.52
C HIS A 107 -2.07 -9.51 9.88
N PRO A 108 -1.57 -9.89 11.07
CA PRO A 108 -0.24 -9.50 11.55
C PRO A 108 0.90 -10.03 10.66
N GLU A 109 0.66 -11.08 9.87
CA GLU A 109 1.61 -11.61 8.89
C GLU A 109 1.99 -10.61 7.79
N TYR A 110 1.19 -9.55 7.58
CA TYR A 110 1.48 -8.49 6.61
C TYR A 110 2.16 -7.26 7.23
N LEU A 111 2.56 -7.27 8.51
CA LEU A 111 3.22 -6.12 9.12
C LEU A 111 4.52 -5.70 8.40
N SER A 112 5.21 -6.64 7.73
CA SER A 112 6.38 -6.34 6.91
C SER A 112 6.04 -5.74 5.54
N LEU A 113 4.76 -5.58 5.19
CA LEU A 113 4.34 -4.98 3.92
C LEU A 113 4.13 -3.47 4.05
N GLY A 114 4.19 -2.80 2.89
CA GLY A 114 3.98 -1.36 2.81
C GLY A 114 2.54 -0.95 3.11
N ILE A 115 2.39 0.19 3.77
CA ILE A 115 1.11 0.76 4.24
C ILE A 115 0.10 0.94 3.09
N ALA A 116 0.57 1.35 1.89
CA ALA A 116 -0.30 1.51 0.72
C ALA A 116 -0.93 0.18 0.26
N TYR A 117 -0.22 -0.94 0.42
CA TYR A 117 -0.74 -2.26 0.08
C TYR A 117 -1.82 -2.69 1.08
N ALA A 118 -1.58 -2.52 2.38
CA ALA A 118 -2.56 -2.77 3.42
C ALA A 118 -3.83 -1.93 3.21
N PHE A 119 -3.67 -0.63 2.92
CA PHE A 119 -4.78 0.27 2.59
C PHE A 119 -5.57 -0.20 1.36
N HIS A 120 -4.87 -0.64 0.32
CA HIS A 120 -5.49 -1.12 -0.92
C HIS A 120 -6.35 -2.36 -0.65
N LEU A 121 -5.78 -3.38 0.00
CA LEU A 121 -6.51 -4.61 0.32
C LEU A 121 -7.67 -4.35 1.30
N SER A 122 -7.46 -3.53 2.33
CA SER A 122 -8.51 -3.19 3.29
C SER A 122 -9.69 -2.51 2.60
N THR A 123 -9.41 -1.61 1.65
CA THR A 123 -10.44 -0.86 0.92
C THR A 123 -11.20 -1.75 -0.04
N LEU A 124 -10.52 -2.57 -0.84
CA LEU A 124 -11.18 -3.49 -1.78
C LEU A 124 -12.07 -4.51 -1.06
N ASN A 125 -11.57 -5.07 0.05
CA ASN A 125 -12.32 -6.04 0.84
C ASN A 125 -13.58 -5.43 1.47
N LYS A 126 -13.48 -4.18 1.94
CA LYS A 126 -14.59 -3.49 2.60
C LYS A 126 -15.61 -2.91 1.61
N TYR A 127 -15.15 -2.48 0.45
CA TYR A 127 -15.97 -1.84 -0.58
C TYR A 127 -15.71 -2.47 -1.95
N PRO A 128 -16.23 -3.67 -2.25
CA PRO A 128 -16.04 -4.27 -3.56
C PRO A 128 -16.52 -3.35 -4.71
N ILE A 129 -15.83 -3.37 -5.85
CA ILE A 129 -16.20 -2.55 -7.01
C ILE A 129 -17.60 -2.95 -7.50
N PRO A 130 -18.59 -2.03 -7.52
CA PRO A 130 -19.94 -2.36 -7.99
C PRO A 130 -19.94 -2.73 -9.48
N LYS A 131 -20.76 -3.73 -9.87
CA LYS A 131 -20.93 -4.12 -11.28
C LYS A 131 -21.28 -2.94 -12.19
N LYS A 132 -22.08 -1.98 -11.71
CA LYS A 132 -22.44 -0.75 -12.44
C LYS A 132 -21.24 0.12 -12.85
N CYS A 133 -20.11 0.01 -12.15
CA CYS A 133 -18.87 0.71 -12.48
C CYS A 133 -18.00 -0.06 -13.48
N LEU A 134 -18.25 -1.36 -13.64
CA LEU A 134 -17.55 -2.23 -14.59
C LEU A 134 -18.25 -2.28 -15.96
N SER A 135 -19.58 -2.17 -15.99
CA SER A 135 -20.41 -2.28 -17.19
C SER A 135 -20.41 -1.04 -18.10
N GLN A 136 -19.31 -0.28 -18.13
CA GLN A 136 -19.21 1.00 -18.86
C GLN A 136 -18.00 1.08 -19.80
N ILE A 137 -17.37 -0.05 -20.11
CA ILE A 137 -16.34 -0.14 -21.16
C ILE A 137 -17.08 -0.20 -22.51
N PRO A 138 -17.03 0.84 -23.36
CA PRO A 138 -17.44 0.67 -24.75
C PRO A 138 -16.49 -0.33 -25.41
N ASN A 139 -17.04 -1.31 -26.13
CA ASN A 139 -16.29 -2.11 -27.09
C ASN A 139 -15.66 -1.21 -28.15
#